data_AF-A0A935Y7Y3-F1
#
_entry.id   AF-A0A935Y7Y3-F1
#
_cell.length_a   1.000
_cell.length_b   1.000
_cell.length_c   1.000
_cell.angle_alpha   90.00
_cell.angle_beta   90.00
_cell.angle_gamma   90.00
#
_symmetry.space_group_name_H-M   'P 1'
#
loop_
_entity.id
_entity.type
_entity.pdbx_description
1 polymer ?
#
loop_
_entity_poly.entity_id
_entity_poly.type
_entity_poly.pdbx_seq_one_letter_code
_entity_poly.pdbx_strand_id
1 'polypeptide(L)'
;MPAASASLNPKQWLFFYFSIAFSVTIYCLTPFYSRQSHFLSILFFFGSAFIIYLLFWKIILKYSSNVLLWLIPGLLFRIACSFTLADWSPDIYRYFWDGLMCSHGINPFQYTPTEFLQHAGNIDPLFAQVYAHLSSSEYFSIYPAPSQLLFFISASLGGKSILGFAMVLRLLYLSIELGLIYFLIQYFRTSNRNSAYIGLLFLNPLWIFESYANAHIELIMLVALLLAVVSINSDHFKNTGFFLFGLSIASKLSSAIFVPHSFLNG
;
A
#
# COMPACT_ATOMS: atom_id res chain seq x y z
N MET A 1 35.87 29.59 -18.99
CA MET A 1 35.29 28.29 -19.40
C MET A 1 33.83 28.29 -18.96
N PRO A 2 32.84 28.36 -19.88
CA PRO A 2 31.45 28.22 -19.49
C PRO A 2 31.21 26.76 -19.12
N ALA A 3 30.63 26.51 -17.94
CA ALA A 3 30.17 25.19 -17.55
C ALA A 3 29.17 24.70 -18.61
N ALA A 4 29.51 23.61 -19.31
CA ALA A 4 28.58 22.96 -20.21
C ALA A 4 27.35 22.58 -19.39
N SER A 5 26.22 23.24 -19.64
CA SER A 5 24.93 22.84 -19.10
C SER A 5 24.71 21.40 -19.54
N ALA A 6 24.80 20.45 -18.60
CA ALA A 6 24.56 19.04 -18.88
C ALA A 6 23.10 18.90 -19.32
N SER A 7 22.87 18.93 -20.64
CA SER A 7 21.55 18.74 -21.21
C SER A 7 21.08 17.34 -20.84
N LEU A 8 19.88 17.26 -20.28
CA LEU A 8 19.30 15.99 -19.89
C LEU A 8 19.23 15.08 -21.13
N ASN A 9 19.70 13.85 -20.98
CA ASN A 9 19.61 12.82 -22.01
C ASN A 9 18.13 12.63 -22.40
N PRO A 10 17.79 12.38 -23.69
CA PRO A 10 16.42 12.08 -24.12
C PRO A 10 15.65 11.09 -23.22
N LYS A 11 16.34 10.13 -22.59
CA LYS A 11 15.75 9.19 -21.62
C LYS A 11 15.29 9.86 -20.31
N GLN A 12 16.04 10.85 -19.83
CA GLN A 12 15.71 11.62 -18.62
C GLN A 12 14.51 12.56 -18.85
N TRP A 13 14.39 13.14 -20.05
CA TRP A 13 13.20 13.91 -20.44
C TRP A 13 11.94 13.05 -20.46
N LEU A 14 12.03 11.87 -21.08
CA LEU A 14 10.90 10.94 -21.16
C LEU A 14 10.43 10.47 -19.77
N PHE A 15 11.38 10.22 -18.87
CA PHE A 15 11.13 9.94 -17.47
C PHE A 15 10.45 11.11 -16.73
N PHE A 16 10.91 12.34 -16.96
CA PHE A 16 10.33 13.54 -16.38
C PHE A 16 8.89 13.76 -16.84
N TYR A 17 8.63 13.64 -18.14
CA TYR A 17 7.27 13.75 -18.70
C TYR A 17 6.33 12.67 -18.18
N PHE A 18 6.79 11.42 -18.04
CA PHE A 18 6.00 10.36 -17.41
C PHE A 18 5.61 10.73 -15.97
N SER A 19 6.59 11.14 -15.16
CA SER A 19 6.37 11.46 -13.76
C SER A 19 5.35 12.60 -13.59
N ILE A 20 5.42 13.61 -14.45
CA ILE A 20 4.43 14.70 -14.50
C ILE A 20 3.06 14.17 -14.92
N ALA A 21 2.98 13.46 -16.05
CA ALA A 21 1.69 12.98 -16.59
C ALA A 21 0.98 12.04 -15.61
N PHE A 22 1.73 11.14 -14.97
CA PHE A 22 1.23 10.26 -13.93
C PHE A 22 0.74 11.08 -12.72
N SER A 23 1.57 11.97 -12.18
CA SER A 23 1.19 12.79 -11.00
C SER A 23 -0.04 13.67 -11.27
N VAL A 24 -0.16 14.25 -12.46
CA VAL A 24 -1.34 15.05 -12.87
C VAL A 24 -2.59 14.18 -12.95
N THR A 25 -2.49 13.01 -13.59
CA THR A 25 -3.63 12.08 -13.68
C THR A 25 -4.11 11.66 -12.29
N ILE A 26 -3.17 11.45 -11.37
CA ILE A 26 -3.48 11.11 -9.99
C ILE A 26 -4.17 12.25 -9.27
N TYR A 27 -3.58 13.45 -9.35
CA TYR A 27 -4.16 14.63 -8.72
C TYR A 27 -5.61 14.84 -9.17
N CYS A 28 -5.87 14.71 -10.48
CA CYS A 28 -7.21 14.82 -11.04
C CYS A 28 -8.18 13.70 -10.61
N LEU A 29 -7.71 12.51 -10.22
CA LEU A 29 -8.55 11.42 -9.73
C LEU A 29 -9.10 11.67 -8.31
N THR A 30 -8.28 12.31 -7.46
CA THR A 30 -8.54 12.59 -6.03
C THR A 30 -9.97 13.05 -5.71
N PRO A 31 -10.57 14.04 -6.41
CA PRO A 31 -11.88 14.59 -6.05
C PRO A 31 -13.06 13.68 -6.42
N PHE A 32 -12.87 12.79 -7.40
CA PHE A 32 -13.92 11.89 -7.89
C PHE A 32 -13.93 10.57 -7.12
N TYR A 33 -12.73 10.11 -6.73
CA TYR A 33 -12.57 8.87 -6.00
C TYR A 33 -13.21 8.94 -4.60
N SER A 34 -13.07 10.07 -3.89
CA SER A 34 -13.66 10.27 -2.56
C SER A 34 -15.19 10.18 -2.52
N ARG A 35 -15.87 10.45 -3.65
CA ARG A 35 -17.34 10.44 -3.72
C ARG A 35 -17.92 9.11 -4.20
N GLN A 36 -17.10 8.25 -4.82
CA GLN A 36 -17.44 6.96 -5.44
C GLN A 36 -18.61 6.96 -6.47
N SER A 37 -19.36 8.07 -6.59
CA SER A 37 -20.54 8.23 -7.44
C SER A 37 -20.21 8.59 -8.89
N HIS A 38 -18.97 9.01 -9.15
CA HIS A 38 -18.52 9.45 -10.48
C HIS A 38 -17.79 8.34 -11.24
N PHE A 39 -18.48 7.21 -11.47
CA PHE A 39 -17.92 6.01 -12.10
C PHE A 39 -17.16 6.30 -13.40
N LEU A 40 -17.75 7.09 -14.32
CA LEU A 40 -17.11 7.41 -15.60
C LEU A 40 -15.82 8.22 -15.43
N SER A 41 -15.78 9.16 -14.49
CA SER A 41 -14.58 9.96 -14.20
C SER A 41 -13.48 9.09 -13.58
N ILE A 42 -13.85 8.22 -12.62
CA ILE A 42 -12.92 7.27 -12.01
C ILE A 42 -12.34 6.36 -13.10
N LEU A 43 -13.18 5.76 -13.94
CA LEU A 43 -12.76 4.90 -15.05
C LEU A 43 -11.84 5.63 -16.03
N PHE A 44 -12.17 6.87 -16.39
CA PHE A 44 -11.38 7.67 -17.33
C PHE A 44 -9.98 7.97 -16.79
N PHE A 45 -9.87 8.52 -15.58
CA PHE A 45 -8.57 8.89 -14.99
C PHE A 45 -7.75 7.65 -14.65
N PHE A 46 -8.37 6.61 -14.12
CA PHE A 46 -7.68 5.36 -13.83
C PHE A 46 -7.21 4.65 -15.10
N GLY A 47 -8.07 4.57 -16.13
CA GLY A 47 -7.71 4.04 -17.45
C GLY A 47 -6.56 4.83 -18.11
N SER A 48 -6.60 6.17 -18.00
CA SER A 48 -5.52 7.03 -18.49
C SER A 48 -4.20 6.78 -17.75
N ALA A 49 -4.25 6.63 -16.42
CA ALA A 49 -3.06 6.29 -15.62
C ALA A 49 -2.45 4.95 -16.06
N PHE A 50 -3.28 3.95 -16.33
CA PHE A 50 -2.85 2.64 -16.85
C PHE A 50 -2.23 2.74 -18.25
N ILE A 51 -2.81 3.52 -19.16
CA ILE A 51 -2.23 3.73 -20.49
C ILE A 51 -0.85 4.39 -20.38
N ILE A 52 -0.73 5.46 -19.59
CA ILE A 52 0.54 6.17 -19.35
C ILE A 52 1.58 5.22 -18.75
N TYR A 53 1.20 4.43 -17.74
CA TYR A 53 2.03 3.39 -17.12
C TYR A 53 2.52 2.35 -18.13
N LEU A 54 1.64 1.79 -18.96
CA LEU A 54 2.01 0.76 -19.94
C LEU A 54 2.93 1.30 -21.04
N LEU A 55 2.69 2.53 -21.50
CA LEU A 55 3.56 3.20 -22.47
C LEU A 55 4.95 3.45 -21.90
N PHE A 56 5.01 3.96 -20.66
CA PHE A 56 6.27 4.17 -19.96
C PHE A 56 7.03 2.87 -19.72
N TRP A 57 6.31 1.82 -19.34
CA TRP A 57 6.89 0.50 -19.12
C TRP A 57 7.52 -0.08 -20.39
N LYS A 58 6.83 0.00 -21.54
CA LYS A 58 7.38 -0.41 -22.85
C LYS A 58 8.68 0.30 -23.17
N ILE A 59 8.80 1.57 -22.81
CA ILE A 59 9.99 2.39 -23.04
C ILE A 59 11.13 1.96 -22.12
N ILE A 60 10.88 1.76 -20.82
CA ILE A 60 11.90 1.29 -19.88
C ILE A 60 12.52 0.00 -20.41
N LEU A 61 11.70 -1.02 -20.71
CA LEU A 61 12.20 -2.30 -21.20
C LEU A 61 13.03 -2.19 -22.49
N LYS A 62 12.66 -1.28 -23.39
CA LYS A 62 13.37 -1.07 -24.66
C LYS A 62 14.70 -0.33 -24.49
N TYR A 63 14.80 0.58 -23.53
CA TYR A 63 15.90 1.57 -23.50
C TYR A 63 16.78 1.52 -22.24
N SER A 64 16.37 0.88 -21.14
CA SER A 64 17.18 0.78 -19.92
C SER A 64 16.68 -0.25 -18.90
N SER A 65 17.58 -1.05 -18.33
CA SER A 65 17.31 -1.92 -17.18
C SER A 65 17.65 -1.26 -15.83
N ASN A 66 17.94 0.04 -15.80
CA ASN A 66 18.35 0.72 -14.57
C ASN A 66 17.19 0.82 -13.57
N VAL A 67 17.35 0.17 -12.41
CA VAL A 67 16.39 0.14 -11.31
C VAL A 67 15.97 1.54 -10.84
N LEU A 68 16.89 2.51 -10.87
CA LEU A 68 16.61 3.87 -10.40
C LEU A 68 15.51 4.58 -11.22
N LEU A 69 15.30 4.18 -12.48
CA LEU A 69 14.30 4.79 -13.37
C LEU A 69 12.85 4.49 -12.99
N TRP A 70 12.62 3.51 -12.12
CA TRP A 70 11.28 3.23 -11.59
C TRP A 70 11.23 3.35 -10.07
N LEU A 71 12.35 3.13 -9.37
CA LEU A 71 12.41 3.21 -7.92
C LEU A 71 12.26 4.64 -7.41
N ILE A 72 12.99 5.61 -7.97
CA ILE A 72 12.91 7.02 -7.55
C ILE A 72 11.50 7.60 -7.70
N PRO A 73 10.82 7.55 -8.86
CA PRO A 73 9.50 8.15 -9.00
C PRO A 73 8.46 7.42 -8.14
N GLY A 74 8.53 6.09 -8.03
CA GLY A 74 7.62 5.32 -7.18
C GLY A 74 7.80 5.63 -5.69
N LEU A 75 9.02 5.92 -5.24
CA LEU A 75 9.31 6.40 -3.89
C LEU A 75 8.78 7.81 -3.66
N LEU A 76 9.08 8.74 -4.56
CA LEU A 76 8.61 10.14 -4.46
C LEU A 76 7.08 10.20 -4.38
N PHE A 77 6.39 9.38 -5.19
CA PHE A 77 4.94 9.30 -5.16
C PHE A 77 4.40 8.83 -3.80
N ARG A 78 4.99 7.76 -3.25
CA ARG A 78 4.60 7.20 -1.93
C ARG A 78 4.86 8.19 -0.79
N ILE A 79 6.02 8.84 -0.82
CA ILE A 79 6.37 9.90 0.13
C ILE A 79 5.35 11.04 0.03
N ALA A 80 5.05 11.53 -1.17
CA ALA A 80 4.07 12.60 -1.37
C ALA A 80 2.69 12.22 -0.83
N CYS A 81 2.20 11.01 -1.11
CA CYS A 81 0.90 10.54 -0.62
C CYS A 81 0.85 10.38 0.91
N SER A 82 1.98 10.03 1.54
CA SER A 82 2.04 9.83 3.00
C SER A 82 1.63 11.08 3.78
N PHE A 83 1.93 12.27 3.27
CA PHE A 83 1.64 13.55 3.93
C PHE A 83 0.25 14.12 3.60
N THR A 84 -0.63 13.34 2.97
CA THR A 84 -1.98 13.80 2.60
C THR A 84 -3.05 13.10 3.42
N LEU A 85 -3.99 13.86 3.98
CA LEU A 85 -5.22 13.33 4.56
C LEU A 85 -6.28 13.19 3.47
N ALA A 86 -5.95 12.46 2.42
CA ALA A 86 -6.88 12.29 1.31
C ALA A 86 -8.02 11.36 1.77
N ASP A 87 -9.24 11.88 1.86
CA ASP A 87 -10.48 11.16 2.23
C ASP A 87 -10.95 10.22 1.12
N TRP A 88 -10.09 9.28 0.72
CA TRP A 88 -10.37 8.38 -0.40
C TRP A 88 -11.11 7.12 0.04
N SER A 89 -10.89 6.67 1.28
CA SER A 89 -11.63 5.57 1.90
C SER A 89 -12.01 5.93 3.35
N PRO A 90 -13.23 5.58 3.78
CA PRO A 90 -13.62 5.72 5.18
C PRO A 90 -12.91 4.72 6.11
N ASP A 91 -12.22 3.71 5.58
CA ASP A 91 -11.60 2.64 6.38
C ASP A 91 -10.46 3.14 7.26
N ILE A 92 -9.74 4.21 6.87
CA ILE A 92 -8.69 4.81 7.69
C ILE A 92 -9.19 5.21 9.08
N TYR A 93 -10.41 5.75 9.15
CA TYR A 93 -11.02 6.11 10.43
C TYR A 93 -11.30 4.87 11.27
N ARG A 94 -11.70 3.77 10.64
CA ARG A 94 -11.90 2.50 11.34
C ARG A 94 -10.59 1.87 11.78
N TYR A 95 -9.54 1.92 10.97
CA TYR A 95 -8.20 1.50 11.35
C TYR A 95 -7.71 2.29 12.56
N PHE A 96 -7.94 3.60 12.57
CA PHE A 96 -7.53 4.43 13.69
C PHE A 96 -8.33 4.10 14.95
N TRP A 97 -9.65 3.93 14.84
CA TRP A 97 -10.51 3.49 15.94
C TRP A 97 -9.99 2.19 16.57
N ASP A 98 -9.78 1.15 15.76
CA ASP A 98 -9.30 -0.15 16.23
C ASP A 98 -7.89 -0.04 16.85
N GLY A 99 -7.02 0.77 16.25
CA GLY A 99 -5.69 1.07 16.81
C GLY A 99 -5.75 1.77 18.17
N LEU A 100 -6.71 2.69 18.37
CA LEU A 100 -6.95 3.34 19.65
C LEU A 100 -7.48 2.37 20.70
N MET A 101 -8.40 1.48 20.32
CA MET A 101 -8.86 0.40 21.22
C MET A 101 -7.66 -0.42 21.70
N CYS A 102 -6.83 -0.88 20.75
CA CYS A 102 -5.64 -1.67 21.08
C CYS A 102 -4.63 -0.90 21.95
N SER A 103 -4.43 0.40 21.69
CA SER A 103 -3.48 1.21 22.46
C SER A 103 -3.92 1.46 23.91
N HIS A 104 -5.22 1.35 24.18
CA HIS A 104 -5.80 1.40 25.52
C HIS A 104 -5.96 0.00 26.16
N GLY A 105 -5.42 -1.05 25.54
CA GLY A 105 -5.53 -2.43 26.02
C GLY A 105 -6.93 -3.04 25.85
N ILE A 106 -7.76 -2.44 24.99
CA ILE A 106 -9.14 -2.86 24.73
C ILE A 106 -9.16 -3.73 23.47
N ASN A 107 -9.89 -4.84 23.52
CA ASN A 107 -10.05 -5.73 22.38
C ASN A 107 -10.97 -5.08 21.32
N PRO A 108 -10.50 -4.79 20.08
CA PRO A 108 -11.29 -4.13 19.04
C PRO A 108 -12.45 -4.99 18.49
N PHE A 109 -12.47 -6.28 18.80
CA PHE A 109 -13.55 -7.21 18.40
C PHE A 109 -14.70 -7.27 19.41
N GLN A 110 -14.55 -6.67 20.58
CA GLN A 110 -15.49 -6.86 21.69
C GLN A 110 -16.76 -6.02 21.54
N TYR A 111 -16.63 -4.81 20.98
CA TYR A 111 -17.72 -3.85 20.87
C TYR A 111 -17.71 -3.20 19.49
N THR A 112 -18.89 -2.88 18.98
CA THR A 112 -19.01 -1.86 17.95
C THR A 112 -18.59 -0.50 18.51
N PRO A 113 -18.15 0.45 17.66
CA PRO A 113 -17.87 1.81 18.10
C PRO A 113 -19.02 2.46 18.87
N THR A 114 -20.26 2.26 18.42
CA THR A 114 -21.46 2.80 19.07
C THR A 114 -21.67 2.20 20.46
N GLU A 115 -21.59 0.87 20.59
CA GLU A 115 -21.70 0.20 21.89
C GLU A 115 -20.59 0.64 22.84
N PHE A 116 -19.36 0.77 22.35
CA PHE A 116 -18.23 1.20 23.18
C PHE A 116 -18.49 2.58 23.78
N LEU A 117 -18.94 3.56 22.99
CA LEU A 117 -19.23 4.91 23.50
C LEU A 117 -20.40 4.95 24.51
N GLN A 118 -21.34 4.01 24.43
CA GLN A 118 -22.45 3.93 25.39
C GLN A 118 -22.02 3.37 26.75
N HIS A 119 -21.03 2.48 26.75
CA HIS A 119 -20.59 1.77 27.96
C HIS A 119 -19.34 2.38 28.60
N ALA A 120 -18.51 3.04 27.80
CA ALA A 120 -17.24 3.57 28.28
C ALA A 120 -17.49 4.90 29.02
N GLY A 121 -16.96 4.99 30.25
CA GLY A 121 -17.12 6.14 31.14
C GLY A 121 -16.31 7.37 30.69
N ASN A 122 -15.22 7.69 31.38
CA ASN A 122 -14.30 8.74 30.93
C ASN A 122 -13.43 8.21 29.79
N ILE A 123 -13.80 8.55 28.56
CA ILE A 123 -13.11 8.13 27.33
C ILE A 123 -12.11 9.22 26.90
N ASP A 124 -10.96 8.84 26.32
CA ASP A 124 -10.09 9.80 25.64
C ASP A 124 -10.92 10.57 24.59
N PRO A 125 -10.94 11.93 24.61
CA PRO A 125 -11.69 12.74 23.63
C PRO A 125 -11.42 12.38 22.17
N LEU A 126 -10.27 11.78 21.88
CA LEU A 126 -9.90 11.30 20.57
C LEU A 126 -10.87 10.25 20.01
N PHE A 127 -11.48 9.40 20.86
CA PHE A 127 -12.50 8.45 20.40
C PHE A 127 -13.72 9.18 19.82
N ALA A 128 -14.21 10.23 20.49
CA ALA A 128 -15.33 11.02 19.99
C ALA A 128 -14.98 11.73 18.67
N GLN A 129 -13.74 12.21 18.54
CA GLN A 129 -13.25 12.82 17.30
C GLN A 129 -13.26 11.82 16.14
N VAL A 130 -12.73 10.62 16.33
CA VAL A 130 -12.67 9.59 15.28
C VAL A 130 -14.07 9.07 14.95
N TYR A 131 -14.92 8.89 15.96
CA TYR A 131 -16.29 8.40 15.80
C TYR A 131 -17.11 9.24 14.82
N ALA A 132 -16.95 10.57 14.85
CA ALA A 132 -17.67 11.49 13.96
C ALA A 132 -17.42 11.24 12.45
N HIS A 133 -16.34 10.53 12.10
CA HIS A 133 -15.98 10.20 10.73
C HIS A 133 -16.25 8.73 10.35
N LEU A 134 -16.68 7.89 11.30
CA LEU A 134 -16.88 6.47 11.04
C LEU A 134 -18.14 6.23 10.20
N SER A 135 -17.96 5.56 9.05
CA SER A 135 -19.08 4.95 8.32
C SER A 135 -19.48 3.58 8.89
N SER A 136 -18.65 3.00 9.76
CA SER A 136 -18.78 1.63 10.29
C SER A 136 -19.05 1.59 11.80
N SER A 137 -19.72 2.60 12.34
CA SER A 137 -19.97 2.75 13.79
C SER A 137 -20.77 1.60 14.39
N GLU A 138 -21.65 0.99 13.61
CA GLU A 138 -22.54 -0.11 14.03
C GLU A 138 -21.96 -1.51 13.77
N TYR A 139 -20.73 -1.60 13.25
CA TYR A 139 -20.13 -2.89 12.86
C TYR A 139 -18.97 -3.27 13.77
N PHE A 140 -18.83 -4.56 14.02
CA PHE A 140 -17.63 -5.11 14.67
C PHE A 140 -16.42 -5.00 13.74
N SER A 141 -15.23 -5.06 14.33
CA SER A 141 -14.00 -5.09 13.53
C SER A 141 -13.94 -6.37 12.70
N ILE A 142 -13.67 -6.20 11.40
CA ILE A 142 -13.44 -7.30 10.46
C ILE A 142 -11.96 -7.52 10.16
N TYR A 143 -11.08 -6.71 10.78
CA TYR A 143 -9.67 -6.66 10.43
C TYR A 143 -8.86 -7.70 11.19
N PRO A 144 -8.14 -8.60 10.50
CA PRO A 144 -7.38 -9.65 11.17
C PRO A 144 -6.16 -9.14 11.96
N ALA A 145 -5.60 -10.03 12.78
CA ALA A 145 -4.50 -9.71 13.70
C ALA A 145 -3.27 -9.02 13.05
N PRO A 146 -2.78 -9.42 11.85
CA PRO A 146 -1.66 -8.72 11.21
C PRO A 146 -1.95 -7.24 10.95
N SER A 147 -3.17 -6.91 10.54
CA SER A 147 -3.58 -5.51 10.31
C SER A 147 -3.75 -4.77 11.62
N GLN A 148 -4.37 -5.41 12.63
CA GLN A 148 -4.54 -4.84 13.97
C GLN A 148 -3.20 -4.42 14.60
N LEU A 149 -2.15 -5.22 14.40
CA LEU A 149 -0.81 -4.87 14.87
C LEU A 149 -0.31 -3.55 14.25
N LEU A 150 -0.50 -3.35 12.94
CA LEU A 150 -0.11 -2.11 12.27
C LEU A 150 -0.96 -0.93 12.70
N PHE A 151 -2.25 -1.14 13.00
CA PHE A 151 -3.13 -0.11 13.52
C PHE A 151 -2.72 0.30 14.93
N PHE A 152 -2.41 -0.66 15.79
CA PHE A 152 -1.88 -0.41 17.13
C PHE A 152 -0.57 0.40 17.10
N ILE A 153 0.40 0.00 16.27
CA ILE A 153 1.68 0.73 16.14
C ILE A 153 1.41 2.15 15.62
N SER A 154 0.57 2.27 14.59
CA SER A 154 0.22 3.57 13.99
C SER A 154 -0.49 4.50 14.97
N ALA A 155 -1.41 3.99 15.79
CA ALA A 155 -2.12 4.77 16.81
C ALA A 155 -1.19 5.17 17.97
N SER A 156 -0.24 4.31 18.31
CA SER A 156 0.73 4.58 19.38
C SER A 156 1.77 5.64 18.98
N LEU A 157 2.19 5.66 17.71
CA LEU A 157 3.24 6.56 17.20
C LEU A 157 2.70 7.78 16.45
N GLY A 158 1.49 7.71 15.91
CA GLY A 158 0.87 8.75 15.08
C GLY A 158 0.39 9.99 15.85
N GLY A 159 0.56 10.00 17.17
CA GLY A 159 0.04 11.04 18.04
C GLY A 159 -1.49 11.06 18.06
N LYS A 160 -2.06 12.05 18.76
CA LYS A 160 -3.52 12.21 18.90
C LYS A 160 -4.15 12.87 17.66
N SER A 161 -3.78 12.42 16.46
CA SER A 161 -4.28 13.01 15.20
C SER A 161 -4.49 11.96 14.11
N ILE A 162 -5.54 12.15 13.30
CA ILE A 162 -5.89 11.26 12.19
C ILE A 162 -4.80 11.28 11.10
N LEU A 163 -4.26 12.47 10.80
CA LEU A 163 -3.16 12.61 9.84
C LEU A 163 -1.90 11.89 10.32
N GLY A 164 -1.51 12.08 11.58
CA GLY A 164 -0.32 11.42 12.12
C GLY A 164 -0.47 9.90 12.15
N PHE A 165 -1.65 9.37 12.49
CA PHE A 165 -1.97 7.94 12.35
C PHE A 165 -1.78 7.47 10.90
N ALA A 166 -2.41 8.14 9.94
CA ALA A 166 -2.34 7.77 8.52
C ALA A 166 -0.91 7.86 7.96
N MET A 167 -0.14 8.86 8.39
CA MET A 167 1.28 9.00 8.04
C MET A 167 2.10 7.80 8.53
N VAL A 168 1.98 7.43 9.81
CA VAL A 168 2.72 6.28 10.35
C VAL A 168 2.32 5.00 9.63
N LEU A 169 1.02 4.77 9.41
CA LEU A 169 0.54 3.58 8.71
C LEU A 169 1.13 3.45 7.30
N ARG A 170 1.13 4.54 6.53
CA ARG A 170 1.71 4.57 5.17
C ARG A 170 3.23 4.44 5.16
N LEU A 171 3.93 4.92 6.20
CA LEU A 171 5.37 4.69 6.35
C LEU A 171 5.69 3.23 6.71
N LEU A 172 4.85 2.57 7.51
CA LEU A 172 4.95 1.13 7.75
C LEU A 172 4.71 0.34 6.44
N TYR A 173 3.69 0.71 5.67
CA TYR A 173 3.42 0.09 4.36
C TYR A 173 4.58 0.29 3.40
N LEU A 174 5.16 1.50 3.36
CA LEU A 174 6.35 1.78 2.54
C LEU A 174 7.52 0.89 2.95
N SER A 175 7.74 0.71 4.25
CA SER A 175 8.80 -0.14 4.78
C SER A 175 8.60 -1.60 4.36
N ILE A 176 7.36 -2.10 4.43
CA ILE A 176 6.98 -3.45 3.99
C ILE A 176 7.21 -3.62 2.48
N GLU A 177 6.78 -2.65 1.66
CA GLU A 177 7.03 -2.66 0.21
C GLU A 177 8.52 -2.61 -0.14
N LEU A 178 9.31 -1.80 0.56
CA LEU A 178 10.75 -1.73 0.34
C LEU A 178 11.43 -3.05 0.70
N GLY A 179 10.96 -3.72 1.75
CA GLY A 179 11.35 -5.09 2.07
C GLY A 179 11.05 -6.04 0.90
N LEU A 180 9.82 -6.02 0.36
CA LEU A 180 9.44 -6.81 -0.81
C LEU A 180 10.37 -6.55 -2.00
N ILE A 181 10.56 -5.29 -2.37
CA ILE A 181 11.37 -4.89 -3.54
C ILE A 181 12.81 -5.34 -3.36
N TYR A 182 13.38 -5.16 -2.17
CA TYR A 182 14.73 -5.61 -1.86
C TYR A 182 14.86 -7.12 -2.12
N PHE A 183 13.98 -7.95 -1.54
CA PHE A 183 14.01 -9.39 -1.74
C PHE A 183 13.78 -9.80 -3.19
N LEU A 184 12.86 -9.15 -3.91
CA LEU A 184 12.63 -9.41 -5.32
C LEU A 184 13.86 -9.07 -6.17
N ILE A 185 14.55 -7.96 -5.90
CA ILE A 185 15.78 -7.59 -6.63
C ILE A 185 16.84 -8.67 -6.42
N GLN A 186 17.03 -9.14 -5.19
CA GLN A 186 18.01 -10.20 -4.92
C GLN A 186 17.62 -11.51 -5.62
N TYR A 187 16.35 -11.91 -5.56
CA TYR A 187 15.86 -13.10 -6.24
C TYR A 187 16.02 -13.04 -7.76
N PHE A 188 15.75 -11.89 -8.38
CA PHE A 188 15.91 -11.72 -9.83
C PHE A 188 17.39 -11.75 -10.22
N ARG A 189 18.28 -11.15 -9.41
CA ARG A 189 19.72 -11.18 -9.66
C ARG A 189 20.30 -12.58 -9.58
N THR A 190 19.96 -13.36 -8.55
CA THR A 190 20.44 -14.75 -8.42
C THR A 190 19.88 -15.66 -9.51
N SER A 191 18.70 -15.36 -10.03
CA SER A 191 18.05 -16.11 -11.12
C SER A 191 18.46 -15.61 -12.52
N ASN A 192 19.41 -14.69 -12.65
CA ASN A 192 19.81 -14.02 -13.89
C ASN A 192 18.64 -13.42 -14.70
N ARG A 193 17.60 -12.95 -14.00
CA ARG A 193 16.42 -12.30 -14.57
C ARG A 193 16.57 -10.78 -14.51
N ASN A 194 15.94 -10.09 -15.46
CA ASN A 194 15.97 -8.63 -15.51
C ASN A 194 15.15 -8.02 -14.35
N SER A 195 15.82 -7.45 -13.34
CA SER A 195 15.16 -6.83 -12.17
C SER A 195 14.32 -5.60 -12.52
N ALA A 196 14.45 -5.07 -13.74
CA ALA A 196 13.57 -4.00 -14.20
C ALA A 196 12.10 -4.40 -14.06
N TYR A 197 11.74 -5.67 -14.34
CA TYR A 197 10.35 -6.17 -14.28
C TYR A 197 9.65 -5.95 -12.93
N ILE A 198 10.40 -5.78 -11.84
CA ILE A 198 9.85 -5.43 -10.53
C ILE A 198 9.19 -4.04 -10.55
N GLY A 199 9.68 -3.14 -11.41
CA GLY A 199 9.08 -1.83 -11.66
C GLY A 199 7.64 -1.90 -12.18
N LEU A 200 7.21 -3.00 -12.82
CA LEU A 200 5.80 -3.21 -13.17
C LEU A 200 4.92 -3.17 -11.93
N LEU A 201 5.33 -3.88 -10.87
CA LEU A 201 4.60 -3.91 -9.62
C LEU A 201 4.69 -2.55 -8.93
N PHE A 202 5.90 -2.01 -8.78
CA PHE A 202 6.14 -0.82 -7.97
C PHE A 202 5.51 0.46 -8.53
N LEU A 203 5.37 0.56 -9.86
CA LEU A 203 4.71 1.66 -10.56
C LEU A 203 3.27 1.34 -10.98
N ASN A 204 2.73 0.19 -10.62
CA ASN A 204 1.38 -0.17 -10.98
C ASN A 204 0.38 0.85 -10.38
N PRO A 205 -0.48 1.50 -11.18
CA PRO A 205 -1.40 2.51 -10.67
C PRO A 205 -2.35 1.94 -9.61
N LEU A 206 -2.90 0.74 -9.80
CA LEU A 206 -3.79 0.09 -8.82
C LEU A 206 -3.08 -0.18 -7.50
N TRP A 207 -1.86 -0.71 -7.54
CA TRP A 207 -1.08 -0.97 -6.34
C TRP A 207 -0.80 0.33 -5.57
N ILE A 208 -0.40 1.38 -6.29
CA ILE A 208 -0.10 2.68 -5.71
C ILE A 208 -1.35 3.33 -5.08
N PHE A 209 -2.48 3.32 -5.79
CA PHE A 209 -3.69 3.98 -5.32
C PHE A 209 -4.39 3.21 -4.22
N GLU A 210 -4.75 1.96 -4.51
CA GLU A 210 -5.57 1.17 -3.62
C GLU A 210 -4.75 0.69 -2.45
N SER A 211 -3.66 -0.02 -2.71
CA SER A 211 -2.91 -0.67 -1.64
C SER A 211 -2.15 0.35 -0.78
N TYR A 212 -1.50 1.34 -1.39
CA TYR A 212 -0.67 2.29 -0.66
C TYR A 212 -1.40 3.57 -0.22
N ALA A 213 -1.94 4.35 -1.17
CA ALA A 213 -2.47 5.66 -0.87
C ALA A 213 -3.80 5.60 -0.07
N ASN A 214 -4.70 4.67 -0.42
CA ASN A 214 -5.89 4.34 0.38
C ASN A 214 -5.57 3.53 1.64
N ALA A 215 -4.31 3.11 1.82
CA ALA A 215 -3.86 2.26 2.92
C ALA A 215 -4.69 0.95 3.07
N HIS A 216 -5.18 0.40 1.96
CA HIS A 216 -5.91 -0.88 1.99
C HIS A 216 -5.03 -2.01 2.52
N ILE A 217 -5.60 -2.81 3.42
CA ILE A 217 -4.93 -3.94 4.10
C ILE A 217 -4.42 -5.03 3.15
N GLU A 218 -4.94 -5.06 1.92
CA GLU A 218 -4.54 -5.92 0.81
C GLU A 218 -3.03 -5.89 0.58
N LEU A 219 -2.37 -4.76 0.85
CA LEU A 219 -0.93 -4.63 0.72
C LEU A 219 -0.19 -5.70 1.54
N ILE A 220 -0.62 -5.95 2.79
CA ILE A 220 0.01 -6.93 3.68
C ILE A 220 -0.16 -8.34 3.12
N MET A 221 -1.38 -8.67 2.70
CA MET A 221 -1.69 -9.97 2.09
C MET A 221 -0.84 -10.22 0.86
N LEU A 222 -0.77 -9.24 -0.06
CA LEU A 222 -0.07 -9.38 -1.35
C LEU A 222 1.45 -9.44 -1.16
N VAL A 223 2.02 -8.63 -0.29
CA VAL A 223 3.46 -8.67 0.01
C VAL A 223 3.84 -10.01 0.62
N ALA A 224 3.07 -10.48 1.61
CA ALA A 224 3.30 -11.80 2.23
C ALA A 224 3.17 -12.93 1.20
N LEU A 225 2.17 -12.87 0.30
CA LEU A 225 1.99 -13.86 -0.76
C LEU A 225 3.15 -13.88 -1.76
N LEU A 226 3.61 -12.72 -2.21
CA LEU A 226 4.72 -12.63 -3.17
C LEU A 226 6.04 -13.12 -2.56
N LEU A 227 6.33 -12.75 -1.31
CA LEU A 227 7.50 -13.26 -0.61
C LEU A 227 7.37 -14.77 -0.35
N ALA A 228 6.18 -15.26 -0.03
CA ALA A 228 5.94 -16.70 0.11
C ALA A 228 6.29 -17.47 -1.16
N VAL A 229 5.79 -17.03 -2.31
CA VAL A 229 6.07 -17.66 -3.61
C VAL A 229 7.58 -17.67 -3.90
N VAL A 230 8.27 -16.56 -3.63
CA VAL A 230 9.73 -16.48 -3.86
C VAL A 230 10.51 -17.40 -2.92
N SER A 231 10.13 -17.45 -1.64
CA SER A 231 10.81 -18.24 -0.62
C SER A 231 10.54 -19.75 -0.74
N ILE A 232 9.33 -20.17 -1.13
CA ILE A 232 8.99 -21.60 -1.38
C ILE A 232 9.82 -22.16 -2.54
N ASN A 233 10.09 -21.33 -3.55
CA ASN A 233 10.91 -21.71 -4.70
C ASN A 233 12.42 -21.65 -4.44
N SER A 234 12.85 -21.39 -3.20
CA SER A 234 14.25 -21.41 -2.79
C SER A 234 14.57 -22.66 -1.99
N ASP A 235 15.74 -23.25 -2.21
CA ASP A 235 16.16 -24.48 -1.51
C ASP A 235 16.30 -24.30 0.01
N HIS A 236 16.64 -23.09 0.48
CA HIS A 236 16.95 -22.83 1.89
C HIS A 236 15.82 -22.14 2.66
N PHE A 237 14.85 -21.52 1.98
CA PHE A 237 13.85 -20.66 2.60
C PHE A 237 12.41 -21.20 2.53
N LYS A 238 12.22 -22.50 2.22
CA LYS A 238 10.88 -23.11 2.08
C LYS A 238 9.99 -22.90 3.31
N ASN A 239 10.52 -23.11 4.51
CA ASN A 239 9.78 -22.93 5.76
C ASN A 239 9.35 -21.47 5.96
N THR A 240 10.24 -20.52 5.67
CA THR A 240 9.90 -19.09 5.66
C THR A 240 8.78 -18.80 4.66
N GLY A 241 8.84 -19.44 3.49
CA GLY A 241 7.80 -19.34 2.46
C GLY A 241 6.42 -19.82 2.94
N PHE A 242 6.34 -21.00 3.57
CA PHE A 242 5.09 -21.49 4.15
C PHE A 242 4.58 -20.62 5.29
N PHE A 243 5.46 -20.11 6.15
CA PHE A 243 5.10 -19.15 7.20
C PHE A 243 4.49 -17.88 6.60
N LEU A 244 5.13 -17.29 5.58
CA LEU A 244 4.64 -16.10 4.89
C LEU A 244 3.32 -16.36 4.16
N PHE A 245 3.13 -17.57 3.63
CA PHE A 245 1.86 -17.96 3.03
C PHE A 245 0.73 -18.01 4.09
N GLY A 246 1.00 -18.61 5.25
CA GLY A 246 0.09 -18.57 6.40
C GLY A 246 -0.21 -17.14 6.85
N LEU A 247 0.80 -16.26 6.88
CA LEU A 247 0.61 -14.85 7.18
C LEU A 247 -0.29 -14.15 6.16
N SER A 248 -0.14 -14.45 4.86
CA SER A 248 -1.00 -13.92 3.81
C SER A 248 -2.46 -14.32 4.01
N ILE A 249 -2.72 -15.59 4.35
CA ILE A 249 -4.07 -16.11 4.65
C ILE A 249 -4.64 -15.43 5.90
N ALA A 250 -3.81 -15.29 6.94
CA ALA A 250 -4.19 -14.61 8.17
C ALA A 250 -4.49 -13.12 7.95
N SER A 251 -3.85 -12.45 6.98
CA SER A 251 -4.16 -11.06 6.62
C SER A 251 -5.45 -10.95 5.81
N LYS A 252 -5.72 -11.88 4.90
CA LYS A 252 -6.97 -11.95 4.14
C LYS A 252 -7.18 -13.33 3.55
N LEU A 253 -8.33 -13.94 3.83
CA LEU A 253 -8.64 -15.32 3.45
C LEU A 253 -8.60 -15.57 1.93
N SER A 254 -8.73 -14.54 1.09
CA SER A 254 -8.69 -14.67 -0.37
C SER A 254 -7.41 -15.32 -0.91
N SER A 255 -6.28 -15.22 -0.20
CA SER A 255 -5.05 -15.91 -0.60
C SER A 255 -5.11 -17.43 -0.41
N ALA A 256 -6.07 -17.96 0.37
CA ALA A 256 -6.27 -19.40 0.56
C ALA A 256 -6.67 -20.11 -0.74
N ILE A 257 -7.16 -19.40 -1.76
CA ILE A 257 -7.44 -19.96 -3.09
C ILE A 257 -6.17 -20.58 -3.72
N PHE A 258 -4.97 -20.12 -3.34
CA PHE A 258 -3.71 -20.65 -3.84
C PHE A 258 -3.23 -21.92 -3.11
N VAL A 259 -3.92 -22.36 -2.05
CA VAL A 259 -3.58 -23.58 -1.28
C VAL A 259 -3.42 -24.82 -2.18
N PRO A 260 -4.35 -25.16 -3.10
CA PRO A 260 -4.20 -26.35 -3.93
C PRO A 260 -2.93 -26.34 -4.77
N HIS A 261 -2.48 -25.18 -5.24
CA HIS A 261 -1.27 -25.08 -6.04
C HIS A 261 0.02 -25.33 -5.23
N SER A 262 0.05 -24.90 -3.97
CA SER A 262 1.22 -25.00 -3.09
C SER A 262 1.52 -26.43 -2.63
N PHE A 263 0.52 -27.31 -2.58
CA PHE A 263 0.66 -28.69 -2.11
C PHE A 263 0.80 -29.74 -3.22
N LEU A 264 0.48 -29.41 -4.47
CA LEU A 264 0.46 -30.36 -5.59
C LEU A 264 1.77 -30.46 -6.38
N ASN A 265 2.75 -29.59 -6.13
CA ASN A 265 4.05 -29.57 -6.80
C ASN A 265 5.24 -29.80 -5.84
N GLY A 266 4.96 -30.24 -4.61
CA GLY A 266 5.97 -30.54 -3.57
C GLY A 266 6.47 -31.97 -3.63
#